data_AF-A0A353QWC5-F1
#
_entry.id   AF-A0A353QWC5-F1
#
_cell.length_a   1.000
_cell.length_b   1.000
_cell.length_c   1.000
_cell.angle_alpha   90.00
_cell.angle_beta   90.00
_cell.angle_gamma   90.00
#
_symmetry.space_group_name_H-M   'P 1'
#
loop_
_entity.id
_entity.type
_entity.pdbx_description
1 polymer ?
#
loop_
_entity_poly.entity_id
_entity_poly.type
_entity_poly.pdbx_seq_one_letter_code
_entity_poly.pdbx_strand_id
1 'polypeptide(L)'
;HFSMESADLKGQSRAKEFSYARQIAIYLARNLTNSSFPSIGNAFGGRKHTTILYAYEKMKEEIQTNKVLSEIINQISNKITS
;
A
#
# COMPACT_ATOMS: atom_id res chain seq x y z
N HIS A 1 -7.52 -11.67 -5.56
CA HIS A 1 -8.34 -10.45 -5.34
C HIS A 1 -7.78 -9.23 -6.07
N PHE A 2 -6.47 -9.16 -6.32
CA PHE A 2 -5.89 -8.40 -7.42
C PHE A 2 -4.93 -9.34 -8.15
N SER A 3 -5.11 -9.57 -9.45
CA SER A 3 -4.17 -10.37 -10.25
C SER A 3 -3.01 -9.48 -10.66
N MET A 4 -2.17 -9.11 -9.69
CA MET A 4 -0.96 -8.30 -9.90
C MET A 4 0.25 -9.08 -9.42
N GLU A 5 1.30 -9.12 -10.24
CA GLU A 5 2.57 -9.67 -9.82
C GLU A 5 3.31 -8.67 -8.93
N SER A 6 4.20 -9.17 -8.06
CA SER A 6 5.03 -8.31 -7.21
C SER A 6 5.87 -7.30 -8.01
N ALA A 7 6.15 -7.61 -9.28
CA ALA A 7 6.79 -6.72 -10.25
C ALA A 7 5.95 -5.48 -10.58
N ASP A 8 4.62 -5.59 -10.62
CA ASP A 8 3.72 -4.48 -10.95
C ASP A 8 3.65 -3.43 -9.84
N LEU A 9 3.76 -3.88 -8.59
CA LEU A 9 3.84 -2.99 -7.43
C LEU A 9 5.18 -2.23 -7.41
N LYS A 10 6.26 -2.85 -7.89
CA LYS A 10 7.57 -2.21 -8.05
C LYS A 10 7.68 -1.35 -9.32
N GLY A 11 6.91 -1.66 -10.35
CA GLY A 11 6.92 -0.97 -11.64
C GLY A 11 6.47 0.49 -11.58
N GLN A 12 6.79 1.27 -12.61
CA GLN A 12 6.46 2.71 -12.69
C GLN A 12 5.04 3.01 -13.23
N SER A 13 4.25 1.98 -13.54
CA SER A 13 2.92 2.16 -14.12
C SER A 13 2.06 3.07 -13.24
N ARG A 14 1.52 4.12 -13.89
CA ARG A 14 0.65 5.15 -13.31
C ARG A 14 -0.82 4.86 -13.52
N ALA A 15 -1.17 3.75 -14.18
CA ALA A 15 -2.56 3.36 -14.33
C ALA A 15 -3.23 3.27 -12.95
N LYS A 16 -4.47 3.77 -12.88
CA LYS A 16 -5.15 4.09 -11.61
C LYS A 16 -5.21 2.87 -10.69
N GLU A 17 -5.46 1.70 -11.26
CA GLU A 17 -5.54 0.42 -10.54
C GLU A 17 -4.20 0.02 -9.90
N PHE A 18 -3.08 0.11 -10.63
CA PHE A 18 -1.74 -0.19 -10.09
C PHE A 18 -1.31 0.82 -9.03
N SER A 19 -1.62 2.10 -9.24
CA SER A 19 -1.34 3.15 -8.26
C SER A 19 -2.11 2.91 -6.96
N TYR A 20 -3.38 2.51 -7.06
CA TYR A 20 -4.24 2.23 -5.92
C TYR A 20 -3.77 0.98 -5.14
N ALA A 21 -3.50 -0.13 -5.83
CA ALA A 21 -2.99 -1.33 -5.18
C ALA A 21 -1.65 -1.10 -4.48
N ARG A 22 -0.80 -0.24 -5.04
CA ARG A 22 0.47 0.16 -4.41
C ARG A 22 0.25 1.02 -3.17
N GLN A 23 -0.72 1.93 -3.19
CA GLN A 23 -1.08 2.73 -2.02
C GLN A 23 -1.56 1.82 -0.88
N ILE A 24 -2.41 0.84 -1.18
CA ILE A 24 -2.86 -0.19 -0.23
C ILE A 24 -1.67 -0.98 0.34
N ALA A 25 -0.76 -1.46 -0.51
CA ALA A 25 0.42 -2.20 -0.08
C ALA A 25 1.34 -1.38 0.81
N ILE A 26 1.52 -0.08 0.52
CA ILE A 26 2.30 0.85 1.35
C ILE A 26 1.66 1.04 2.72
N TYR A 27 0.33 1.23 2.77
CA TYR A 27 -0.41 1.35 4.02
C TYR A 27 -0.24 0.11 4.89
N LEU A 28 -0.42 -1.07 4.31
CA LEU A 28 -0.23 -2.35 5.01
C LEU A 28 1.22 -2.52 5.47
N ALA A 29 2.21 -2.25 4.62
CA ALA A 29 3.62 -2.37 5.00
C ALA A 29 3.99 -1.50 6.19
N ARG A 30 3.44 -0.28 6.28
CA ARG A 30 3.71 0.64 7.40
C ARG A 30 3.04 0.20 8.70
N ASN A 31 1.85 -0.40 8.64
CA ASN A 31 1.08 -0.83 9.82
C ASN A 31 1.46 -2.23 10.32
N LEU A 32 1.85 -3.13 9.42
CA LEU A 32 2.23 -4.51 9.74
C LEU A 32 3.71 -4.66 10.05
N THR A 33 4.54 -3.64 9.79
CA THR A 33 5.98 -3.71 10.04
C THR A 33 6.49 -2.46 10.76
N ASN A 34 7.63 -2.58 11.44
CA ASN A 34 8.36 -1.46 12.04
C ASN A 34 9.23 -0.70 11.03
N SER A 35 9.01 -0.88 9.72
CA SER A 35 9.83 -0.27 8.68
C SER A 35 9.58 1.24 8.56
N SER A 36 10.66 2.00 8.41
CA SER A 36 10.57 3.44 8.16
C SER A 36 10.10 3.75 6.73
N PHE A 37 9.53 4.94 6.51
CA PHE A 37 9.09 5.37 5.17
C PHE A 37 10.21 5.33 4.10
N PRO A 38 11.47 5.69 4.39
CA PRO A 38 12.57 5.47 3.45
C PRO A 38 12.80 3.99 3.10
N SER A 39 12.77 3.10 4.12
CA SER A 39 12.99 1.66 3.92
C SER A 39 11.88 1.04 3.06
N ILE A 40 10.63 1.45 3.31
CA ILE A 40 9.48 1.09 2.47
C ILE A 40 9.71 1.63 1.05
N GLY A 41 10.12 2.89 0.89
CA GLY A 41 10.45 3.48 -0.41
C GLY A 41 11.41 2.63 -1.24
N ASN A 42 12.47 2.13 -0.61
CA ASN A 42 13.45 1.23 -1.23
C ASN A 42 12.81 -0.09 -1.68
N ALA A 43 12.00 -0.73 -0.83
CA ALA A 43 11.30 -1.97 -1.16
C ALA A 43 10.30 -1.81 -2.33
N PHE A 44 9.73 -0.63 -2.47
CA PHE A 44 8.81 -0.25 -3.55
C PHE A 44 9.53 0.36 -4.77
N GLY A 45 10.77 -0.05 -5.05
CA GLY A 45 11.50 0.35 -6.27
C GLY A 45 12.24 1.69 -6.17
N GLY A 46 12.79 2.00 -4.99
CA GLY A 46 13.57 3.24 -4.79
C GLY A 46 12.73 4.52 -4.79
N ARG A 47 11.46 4.44 -4.38
CA ARG A 47 10.56 5.59 -4.32
C ARG A 47 10.94 6.54 -3.20
N LYS A 48 10.77 7.84 -3.46
CA LYS A 48 11.01 8.89 -2.45
C LYS A 48 10.12 8.67 -1.22
N HIS A 49 10.68 8.84 -0.03
CA HIS A 49 9.94 8.67 1.23
C HIS A 49 8.69 9.57 1.32
N THR A 50 8.71 10.76 0.72
CA THR A 50 7.54 11.66 0.64
C THR A 50 6.41 11.08 -0.20
N THR A 51 6.72 10.30 -1.24
CA THR A 51 5.71 9.57 -2.03
C THR A 51 5.06 8.47 -1.20
N ILE A 52 5.85 7.78 -0.37
CA ILE A 52 5.35 6.76 0.56
C ILE A 52 4.47 7.40 1.63
N LEU A 53 4.92 8.51 2.21
CA LEU A 53 4.14 9.28 3.18
C LEU A 53 2.80 9.72 2.61
N TYR A 54 2.80 10.32 1.41
CA TYR A 54 1.57 10.72 0.72
C TYR A 54 0.63 9.53 0.48
N ALA A 55 1.15 8.41 -0.02
CA ALA A 55 0.37 7.20 -0.24
C ALA A 55 -0.25 6.67 1.07
N TYR A 56 0.52 6.71 2.16
CA TYR A 56 0.07 6.28 3.48
C TYR A 56 -1.06 7.16 4.02
N GLU A 57 -0.87 8.49 4.07
CA GLU A 57 -1.89 9.41 4.59
C GLU A 57 -3.16 9.37 3.75
N LYS A 58 -3.04 9.31 2.42
CA LYS A 58 -4.20 9.18 1.53
C LYS A 58 -5.02 7.93 1.83
N MET A 59 -4.38 6.77 1.99
CA MET A 59 -5.11 5.54 2.32
C MET A 59 -5.70 5.58 3.72
N LYS A 60 -4.99 6.18 4.68
CA LYS A 60 -5.48 6.36 6.05
C LYS A 60 -6.78 7.16 6.08
N GLU A 61 -6.86 8.27 5.33
CA GLU A 61 -8.08 9.08 5.19
C GLU A 61 -9.19 8.32 4.45
N GLU A 62 -8.85 7.62 3.37
CA GLU A 62 -9.84 6.88 2.57
C GLU A 62 -10.44 5.71 3.36
N ILE A 63 -9.65 4.99 4.16
CA ILE A 63 -10.11 3.89 5.02
C ILE A 63 -11.06 4.38 6.11
N GLN A 64 -10.86 5.60 6.63
CA GLN A 64 -11.75 6.19 7.64
C GLN A 64 -13.15 6.50 7.07
N THR A 65 -13.22 6.82 5.79
CA THR A 65 -14.46 7.26 5.13
C THR A 65 -15.15 6.16 4.34
N ASN A 66 -14.41 5.13 3.92
CA ASN A 66 -14.91 4.03 3.10
C ASN A 66 -14.91 2.70 3.89
N LYS A 67 -16.09 2.32 4.38
CA LYS A 67 -16.29 1.06 5.13
C LYS A 67 -15.91 -0.19 4.32
N VAL A 68 -16.26 -0.22 3.03
CA VAL A 68 -15.94 -1.36 2.15
C VAL A 68 -14.43 -1.52 2.02
N LEU A 69 -13.70 -0.42 1.82
CA LEU A 69 -12.24 -0.45 1.78
C LEU A 69 -11.65 -0.94 3.11
N SER A 70 -12.16 -0.45 4.24
CA SER A 70 -11.73 -0.89 5.56
C SER A 70 -11.88 -2.40 5.76
N GLU A 71 -13.03 -2.98 5.36
CA GLU A 71 -13.25 -4.42 5.40
C GLU A 71 -12.27 -5.19 4.51
N ILE A 72 -12.03 -4.71 3.28
CA ILE A 72 -11.06 -5.33 2.36
C ILE A 72 -9.65 -5.31 2.98
N ILE A 73 -9.22 -4.18 3.54
CA ILE A 73 -7.91 -4.04 4.19
C ILE A 73 -7.78 -4.99 5.37
N ASN A 74 -8.81 -5.10 6.21
CA ASN A 74 -8.82 -6.04 7.33
C ASN A 74 -8.73 -7.49 6.87
N GLN A 75 -9.47 -7.87 5.81
CA GLN A 75 -9.38 -9.21 5.23
C GLN A 75 -7.99 -9.52 4.68
N ILE A 76 -7.36 -8.57 3.99
CA ILE A 76 -5.99 -8.73 3.47
C ILE A 76 -5.00 -8.86 4.63
N SER A 77 -5.10 -7.98 5.64
CA SER A 77 -4.25 -7.99 6.83
C SER A 77 -4.29 -9.32 7.56
N ASN A 78 -5.49 -9.85 7.78
CA ASN A 78 -5.68 -11.16 8.44
C ASN A 78 -5.05 -12.30 7.65
N LYS A 79 -5.13 -12.28 6.31
CA LYS A 79 -4.50 -13.30 5.45
C LYS A 79 -2.98 -13.25 5.41
N ILE A 80 -2.37 -12.10 5.72
CA ILE A 80 -0.91 -11.94 5.77
C ILE A 80 -0.36 -12.37 7.14
N THR A 81 -1.16 -12.22 8.20
CA THR A 81 -0.75 -12.49 9.58
C THR A 81 -1.13 -13.91 10.04
N SER A 82 -2.12 -14.55 9.40
CA SER A 82 -2.50 -15.95 9.62
C SER A 82 -1.60 -16.89 8.84
#